data_AF-A0A6P0HPY1-F1
#
_entry.id   AF-A0A6P0HPY1-F1
#
_cell.length_a   1.000
_cell.length_b   1.000
_cell.length_c   1.000
_cell.angle_alpha   90.00
_cell.angle_beta   90.00
_cell.angle_gamma   90.00
#
_symmetry.space_group_name_H-M   'P 1'
#
loop_
_entity.id
_entity.type
_entity.pdbx_description
1 polymer ?
#
loop_
_entity_poly.entity_id
_entity_poly.type
_entity_poly.pdbx_seq_one_letter_code
_entity_poly.pdbx_strand_id
1 'polypeptide(L)'
;MFDHLSPRGLLDAAAEAVRARRLAEVRDLEVIAAWAAVHSGESTGLVRRMNPLVTVGGEGTPRVQDHALGEIALARSSGVAATINALADVLDLQHRLPLTWAVVREGGAEVYVARKVARMSRHLPGAVVGVVDAAVARMIATEAPGRVLTVAEGKVIEADPALHEQRVEEEKRRRYVALGRSDEFGLRTLIARLDAGDAAWVQATVTRVAEIITPGHPDATADEVRAIALGYLARPAELLALLVEHEATASQAETEAEPVTDDEPREPSRATAFPSDLLDQLRRTDLTKLRPKTVLYVHLHEATLLGA
;
A
#
# COMPACT_ATOMS: atom_id res chain seq x y z
N MET A 1 20.45 6.89 -39.44
CA MET A 1 19.06 7.40 -39.61
C MET A 1 18.89 8.83 -39.08
N PHE A 2 19.73 9.30 -38.14
CA PHE A 2 19.69 10.68 -37.64
C PHE A 2 20.97 11.48 -37.96
N ASP A 3 21.89 10.90 -38.74
CA ASP A 3 23.26 11.41 -38.98
C ASP A 3 23.31 12.73 -39.77
N HIS A 4 22.17 13.21 -40.27
CA HIS A 4 22.01 14.45 -41.03
C HIS A 4 21.29 15.57 -40.23
N LEU A 5 20.84 15.29 -39.00
CA LEU A 5 20.11 16.27 -38.20
C LEU A 5 21.05 17.15 -37.38
N SER A 6 20.73 18.45 -37.31
CA SER A 6 21.39 19.37 -36.38
C SER A 6 21.01 19.04 -34.92
N PRO A 7 21.74 19.55 -33.91
CA PRO A 7 21.37 19.37 -32.50
C PRO A 7 19.93 19.79 -32.18
N ARG A 8 19.44 20.90 -32.76
CA ARG A 8 18.04 21.32 -32.63
C ARG A 8 17.08 20.33 -33.29
N GLY A 9 17.42 19.85 -34.49
CA GLY A 9 16.63 18.84 -35.19
C GLY A 9 16.53 17.52 -34.42
N LEU A 10 17.57 17.14 -33.67
CA LEU A 10 17.52 15.97 -32.77
C LEU A 10 16.59 16.19 -31.58
N LEU A 11 16.56 17.39 -31.00
CA LEU A 11 15.62 17.73 -29.92
C LEU A 11 14.17 17.74 -30.40
N ASP A 12 13.91 18.32 -31.58
CA ASP A 12 12.58 18.33 -32.20
C ASP A 12 12.13 16.90 -32.53
N ALA A 13 13.01 16.06 -33.09
CA ALA A 13 12.73 14.66 -33.35
C ALA A 13 12.43 13.85 -32.08
N ALA A 14 13.12 14.14 -30.97
CA ALA A 14 12.86 13.51 -29.68
C ALA A 14 11.47 13.90 -29.13
N ALA A 15 11.09 15.19 -29.24
CA ALA A 15 9.77 15.66 -28.83
C ALA A 15 8.65 15.02 -29.68
N GLU A 16 8.84 14.94 -30.99
CA GLU A 16 7.88 14.31 -31.89
C GLU A 16 7.74 12.81 -31.63
N ALA A 17 8.82 12.09 -31.36
CA ALA A 17 8.77 10.67 -31.02
C ALA A 17 7.92 10.40 -29.76
N VAL A 18 8.06 11.24 -28.72
CA VAL A 18 7.25 11.15 -27.50
C VAL A 18 5.78 11.43 -27.81
N ARG A 19 5.50 12.48 -28.60
CA ARG A 19 4.13 12.84 -28.98
C ARG A 19 3.47 11.75 -29.83
N ALA A 20 4.18 11.21 -30.80
CA ALA A 20 3.70 10.12 -31.66
C ALA A 20 3.32 8.87 -30.84
N ARG A 21 4.14 8.49 -29.85
CA ARG A 21 3.81 7.38 -28.93
C ARG A 21 2.52 7.64 -28.17
N ARG A 22 2.36 8.83 -27.59
CA ARG A 22 1.14 9.20 -26.83
C ARG A 22 -0.10 9.16 -27.73
N LEU A 23 0.00 9.69 -28.95
CA LEU A 23 -1.11 9.70 -29.90
C LEU A 23 -1.48 8.28 -30.38
N ALA A 24 -0.51 7.37 -30.52
CA ALA A 24 -0.78 5.97 -30.80
C ALA A 24 -1.58 5.31 -29.66
N GLU A 25 -1.19 5.54 -28.40
CA GLU A 25 -1.94 5.05 -27.24
C GLU A 25 -3.35 5.66 -27.13
N VAL A 26 -3.51 6.95 -27.47
CA VAL A 26 -4.83 7.59 -27.58
C VAL A 26 -5.68 6.89 -28.63
N ARG A 27 -5.10 6.59 -29.80
CA ARG A 27 -5.81 5.93 -30.88
C ARG A 27 -6.30 4.55 -30.47
N ASP A 28 -5.49 3.79 -29.75
CA ASP A 28 -5.89 2.50 -29.18
C ASP A 28 -7.12 2.64 -28.27
N LEU A 29 -7.13 3.64 -27.39
CA LEU A 29 -8.28 3.91 -26.52
C LEU A 29 -9.52 4.35 -27.29
N GLU A 30 -9.37 5.22 -28.29
CA GLU A 30 -10.49 5.68 -29.12
C GLU A 30 -11.15 4.54 -29.90
N VAL A 31 -10.38 3.55 -30.39
CA VAL A 31 -10.94 2.37 -31.06
C VAL A 31 -11.81 1.55 -30.10
N ILE A 32 -11.34 1.32 -28.88
CA ILE A 32 -12.10 0.57 -27.86
C ILE A 32 -13.38 1.34 -27.46
N ALA A 33 -13.29 2.66 -27.30
CA ALA A 33 -14.45 3.50 -27.00
C ALA A 33 -15.46 3.50 -28.15
N ALA A 34 -15.01 3.60 -29.39
CA ALA A 34 -15.87 3.54 -30.57
C ALA A 34 -16.58 2.17 -30.69
N TRP A 35 -15.86 1.08 -30.39
CA TRP A 35 -16.45 -0.24 -30.31
C TRP A 35 -17.57 -0.32 -29.27
N ALA A 36 -17.32 0.23 -28.07
CA ALA A 36 -18.34 0.31 -27.03
C ALA A 36 -19.54 1.16 -27.45
N ALA A 37 -19.34 2.27 -28.15
CA ALA A 37 -20.43 3.12 -28.62
C ALA A 37 -21.39 2.38 -29.57
N VAL A 38 -20.87 1.58 -30.51
CA VAL A 38 -21.68 0.77 -31.43
C VAL A 38 -22.42 -0.37 -30.71
N HIS A 39 -21.88 -0.83 -29.57
CA HIS A 39 -22.47 -1.88 -28.73
C HIS A 39 -23.13 -1.33 -27.46
N SER A 40 -23.45 -0.04 -27.46
CA SER A 40 -24.22 0.64 -26.43
C SER A 40 -25.63 0.94 -26.94
N GLY A 41 -26.66 0.72 -26.12
CA GLY A 41 -28.05 0.94 -26.50
C GLY A 41 -29.00 -0.14 -25.99
N GLU A 42 -30.31 0.12 -26.06
CA GLU A 42 -31.32 -0.80 -25.56
C GLU A 42 -31.40 -2.07 -26.41
N SER A 43 -31.12 -3.21 -25.78
CA SER A 43 -31.48 -4.52 -26.32
C SER A 43 -32.80 -4.98 -25.70
N THR A 44 -33.71 -5.54 -26.51
CA THR A 44 -35.02 -6.02 -26.05
C THR A 44 -35.17 -7.53 -26.22
N GLY A 45 -36.05 -8.15 -25.43
CA GLY A 45 -36.43 -9.56 -25.59
C GLY A 45 -35.28 -10.55 -25.34
N LEU A 46 -35.20 -11.58 -26.19
CA LEU A 46 -34.25 -12.69 -26.03
C LEU A 46 -32.78 -12.25 -26.19
N VAL A 47 -32.51 -11.26 -27.05
CA VAL A 47 -31.17 -10.72 -27.31
C VAL A 47 -30.57 -10.12 -26.03
N ARG A 48 -31.37 -9.38 -25.23
CA ARG A 48 -30.92 -8.84 -23.94
C ARG A 48 -30.59 -9.91 -22.91
N ARG A 49 -31.33 -11.02 -22.90
CA ARG A 49 -31.10 -12.13 -21.97
C ARG A 49 -29.80 -12.87 -22.29
N MET A 50 -29.48 -13.01 -23.57
CA MET A 50 -28.29 -13.72 -24.02
C MET A 50 -27.04 -12.83 -24.04
N ASN A 51 -27.18 -11.52 -24.21
CA ASN A 51 -26.07 -10.57 -24.25
C ASN A 51 -26.44 -9.31 -23.44
N PRO A 52 -26.33 -9.37 -22.10
CA PRO A 52 -26.76 -8.30 -21.23
C PRO A 52 -25.86 -7.07 -21.37
N LEU A 53 -26.43 -5.88 -21.14
CA LEU A 53 -25.65 -4.67 -20.99
C LEU A 53 -24.98 -4.65 -19.61
N VAL A 54 -23.68 -4.42 -19.57
CA VAL A 54 -22.88 -4.30 -18.34
C VAL A 54 -22.37 -2.88 -18.20
N THR A 55 -22.29 -2.41 -16.95
CA THR A 55 -21.65 -1.14 -16.62
C THR A 55 -20.18 -1.40 -16.37
N VAL A 56 -19.32 -0.72 -17.14
CA VAL A 56 -17.87 -0.93 -17.07
C VAL A 56 -17.14 0.27 -16.46
N GLY A 57 -17.52 1.48 -16.86
CA GLY A 57 -17.02 2.73 -16.29
C GLY A 57 -17.82 3.18 -15.06
N GLY A 58 -17.52 4.38 -14.58
CA GLY A 58 -18.21 5.03 -13.49
C GLY A 58 -19.60 5.56 -13.88
N GLU A 59 -20.28 6.16 -12.91
CA GLU A 59 -21.59 6.78 -13.11
C GLU A 59 -21.59 7.75 -14.31
N GLY A 60 -22.61 7.66 -15.17
CA GLY A 60 -22.75 8.49 -16.37
C GLY A 60 -22.10 7.92 -17.63
N THR A 61 -21.33 6.83 -17.53
CA THR A 61 -20.78 6.14 -18.71
C THR A 61 -21.83 5.23 -19.38
N PRO A 62 -21.77 5.05 -20.72
CA PRO A 62 -22.67 4.14 -21.42
C PRO A 62 -22.43 2.68 -20.99
N ARG A 63 -23.52 1.91 -20.92
CA ARG A 63 -23.44 0.46 -20.72
C ARG A 63 -23.15 -0.23 -22.05
N VAL A 64 -22.40 -1.32 -21.99
CA VAL A 64 -21.89 -2.05 -23.17
C VAL A 64 -22.36 -3.49 -23.11
N GLN A 65 -22.66 -4.09 -24.26
CA GLN A 65 -22.97 -5.52 -24.35
C GLN A 65 -21.80 -6.40 -23.85
N ASP A 66 -22.09 -7.40 -23.04
CA ASP A 66 -21.09 -8.29 -22.42
C ASP A 66 -20.21 -9.03 -23.44
N HIS A 67 -20.83 -9.60 -24.49
CA HIS A 67 -20.09 -10.35 -25.51
C HIS A 67 -19.10 -9.47 -26.30
N ALA A 68 -19.45 -8.19 -26.48
CA ALA A 68 -18.61 -7.23 -27.20
C ALA A 68 -17.25 -7.03 -26.48
N LEU A 69 -17.17 -7.27 -25.17
CA LEU A 69 -15.94 -7.15 -24.40
C LEU A 69 -14.92 -8.24 -24.75
N GLY A 70 -15.38 -9.47 -24.99
CA GLY A 70 -14.53 -10.58 -25.41
C GLY A 70 -14.03 -10.43 -26.84
N GLU A 71 -14.91 -10.02 -27.75
CA GLU A 71 -14.59 -9.83 -29.18
C GLU A 71 -13.46 -8.80 -29.38
N ILE A 72 -13.56 -7.65 -28.72
CA ILE A 72 -12.53 -6.62 -28.83
C ILE A 72 -11.23 -7.02 -28.12
N ALA A 73 -11.29 -7.81 -27.05
CA ALA A 73 -10.09 -8.34 -26.40
C ALA A 73 -9.32 -9.30 -27.32
N LEU A 74 -10.04 -10.19 -28.00
CA LEU A 74 -9.50 -11.12 -29.00
C LEU A 74 -8.88 -10.36 -30.18
N ALA A 75 -9.58 -9.37 -30.74
CA ALA A 75 -9.09 -8.56 -31.85
C ALA A 75 -7.79 -7.80 -31.50
N ARG A 76 -7.61 -7.44 -30.23
CA ARG A 76 -6.40 -6.77 -29.71
C ARG A 76 -5.29 -7.71 -29.29
N SER A 77 -5.49 -9.03 -29.36
CA SER A 77 -4.55 -10.03 -28.83
C SER A 77 -4.15 -9.75 -27.37
N SER A 78 -5.12 -9.34 -26.53
CA SER A 78 -4.88 -8.97 -25.14
C SER A 78 -5.89 -9.63 -24.19
N GLY A 79 -5.55 -9.71 -22.90
CA GLY A 79 -6.44 -10.32 -21.91
C GLY A 79 -7.76 -9.56 -21.75
N VAL A 80 -8.87 -10.30 -21.60
CA VAL A 80 -10.23 -9.75 -21.43
C VAL A 80 -10.28 -8.74 -20.28
N ALA A 81 -9.75 -9.09 -19.11
CA ALA A 81 -9.73 -8.18 -17.96
C ALA A 81 -8.94 -6.88 -18.23
N ALA A 82 -7.81 -6.96 -18.93
CA ALA A 82 -7.01 -5.78 -19.29
C ALA A 82 -7.76 -4.88 -20.29
N THR A 83 -8.48 -5.47 -21.23
CA THR A 83 -9.32 -4.74 -22.20
C THR A 83 -10.53 -4.09 -21.53
N ILE A 84 -11.21 -4.80 -20.64
CA ILE A 84 -12.31 -4.26 -19.83
C ILE A 84 -11.83 -3.06 -19.01
N ASN A 85 -10.68 -3.17 -18.36
CA ASN A 85 -10.09 -2.05 -17.62
C ASN A 85 -9.76 -0.86 -18.54
N ALA A 86 -9.16 -1.10 -19.71
CA ALA A 86 -8.87 -0.04 -20.67
C ALA A 86 -10.14 0.63 -21.20
N LEU A 87 -11.19 -0.15 -21.47
CA LEU A 87 -12.49 0.35 -21.87
C LEU A 87 -13.11 1.23 -20.77
N ALA A 88 -13.10 0.76 -19.53
CA ALA A 88 -13.58 1.52 -18.39
C ALA A 88 -12.84 2.86 -18.25
N ASP A 89 -11.51 2.83 -18.37
CA ASP A 89 -10.66 4.01 -18.26
C ASP A 89 -10.99 5.05 -19.34
N VAL A 90 -11.16 4.64 -20.61
CA VAL A 90 -11.48 5.58 -21.70
C VAL A 90 -12.91 6.11 -21.61
N LEU A 91 -13.88 5.29 -21.20
CA LEU A 91 -15.25 5.77 -20.97
C LEU A 91 -15.29 6.80 -19.83
N ASP A 92 -14.58 6.56 -18.74
CA ASP A 92 -14.42 7.53 -17.66
C ASP A 92 -13.77 8.83 -18.18
N LEU A 93 -12.71 8.73 -18.99
CA LEU A 93 -12.05 9.90 -19.58
C LEU A 93 -13.00 10.69 -20.49
N GLN A 94 -13.77 10.03 -21.34
CA GLN A 94 -14.68 10.69 -22.29
C GLN A 94 -15.88 11.34 -21.63
N HIS A 95 -16.47 10.68 -20.62
CA HIS A 95 -17.76 11.08 -20.06
C HIS A 95 -17.65 11.76 -18.70
N ARG A 96 -16.59 11.50 -17.93
CA ARG A 96 -16.45 11.97 -16.54
C ARG A 96 -15.26 12.90 -16.35
N LEU A 97 -14.19 12.75 -17.15
CA LEU A 97 -12.99 13.60 -17.11
C LEU A 97 -12.68 14.27 -18.48
N PRO A 98 -13.65 14.95 -19.11
CA PRO A 98 -13.50 15.45 -20.48
C PRO A 98 -12.38 16.48 -20.67
N LEU A 99 -12.06 17.30 -19.66
CA LEU A 99 -10.99 18.29 -19.74
C LEU A 99 -9.62 17.61 -19.77
N THR A 100 -9.41 16.62 -18.90
CA THR A 100 -8.20 15.80 -18.86
C THR A 100 -8.05 15.02 -20.16
N TRP A 101 -9.15 14.47 -20.68
CA TRP A 101 -9.16 13.73 -21.94
C TRP A 101 -8.76 14.62 -23.12
N ALA A 102 -9.23 15.87 -23.19
CA ALA A 102 -8.85 16.81 -24.23
C ALA A 102 -7.32 17.00 -24.31
N VAL A 103 -6.66 17.22 -23.17
CA VAL A 103 -5.19 17.38 -23.10
C VAL A 103 -4.46 16.13 -23.60
N VAL A 104 -4.95 14.95 -23.23
CA VAL A 104 -4.33 13.67 -23.62
C VAL A 104 -4.51 13.41 -25.11
N ARG A 105 -5.68 13.70 -25.69
CA ARG A 105 -5.95 13.56 -27.12
C ARG A 105 -5.04 14.40 -28.01
N GLU A 106 -4.56 15.53 -27.51
CA GLU A 106 -3.62 16.41 -28.21
C GLU A 106 -2.16 15.91 -28.15
N GLY A 107 -1.89 14.83 -27.41
CA GLY A 107 -0.56 14.30 -27.13
C GLY A 107 0.18 15.06 -26.02
N GLY A 108 -0.52 15.91 -25.27
CA GLY A 108 0.04 16.79 -24.26
C GLY A 108 0.53 16.07 -23.00
N ALA A 109 0.05 14.86 -22.74
CA ALA A 109 0.38 14.10 -21.54
C ALA A 109 0.48 12.59 -21.76
N GLU A 110 1.11 11.90 -20.79
CA GLU A 110 1.19 10.44 -20.79
C GLU A 110 -0.18 9.80 -20.53
N VAL A 111 -0.63 8.94 -21.45
CA VAL A 111 -1.95 8.30 -21.41
C VAL A 111 -2.16 7.49 -20.14
N TYR A 112 -1.13 6.79 -19.66
CA TYR A 112 -1.23 5.99 -18.44
C TYR A 112 -1.57 6.81 -17.19
N VAL A 113 -1.18 8.09 -17.14
CA VAL A 113 -1.47 8.99 -16.00
C VAL A 113 -2.96 9.31 -15.98
N ALA A 114 -3.51 9.73 -17.12
CA ALA A 114 -4.94 10.00 -17.25
C ALA A 114 -5.79 8.75 -16.93
N ARG A 115 -5.36 7.58 -17.40
CA ARG A 115 -6.01 6.30 -17.07
C ARG A 115 -5.97 5.97 -15.57
N LYS A 116 -4.86 6.27 -14.87
CA LYS A 116 -4.79 6.12 -13.41
C LYS A 116 -5.77 7.05 -12.71
N VAL A 117 -5.86 8.32 -13.11
CA VAL A 117 -6.82 9.29 -12.57
C VAL A 117 -8.26 8.83 -12.79
N ALA A 118 -8.58 8.30 -13.97
CA ALA A 118 -9.88 7.71 -14.27
C ALA A 118 -10.25 6.59 -13.29
N ARG A 119 -9.34 5.62 -13.06
CA ARG A 119 -9.55 4.55 -12.08
C ARG A 119 -9.73 5.07 -10.66
N MET A 120 -8.88 6.00 -10.23
CA MET A 120 -8.93 6.57 -8.88
C MET A 120 -10.27 7.27 -8.60
N SER A 121 -10.83 7.94 -9.60
CA SER A 121 -12.07 8.72 -9.47
C SER A 121 -13.34 7.96 -9.89
N ARG A 122 -13.25 6.70 -10.34
CA ARG A 122 -14.37 5.90 -10.87
C ARG A 122 -15.56 5.79 -9.91
N HIS A 123 -15.26 5.63 -8.63
CA HIS A 123 -16.23 5.41 -7.57
C HIS A 123 -16.95 6.69 -7.14
N LEU A 124 -16.46 7.87 -7.54
CA LEU A 124 -17.09 9.14 -7.18
C LEU A 124 -18.42 9.32 -7.92
N PRO A 125 -19.42 9.96 -7.29
CA PRO A 125 -20.63 10.36 -8.00
C PRO A 125 -20.32 11.31 -9.17
N GLY A 126 -21.12 11.23 -10.24
CA GLY A 126 -20.99 12.09 -11.42
C GLY A 126 -21.08 13.58 -11.10
N ALA A 127 -21.84 13.94 -10.06
CA ALA A 127 -22.00 15.33 -9.60
C ALA A 127 -20.71 15.98 -9.05
N VAL A 128 -19.74 15.19 -8.56
CA VAL A 128 -18.55 15.71 -7.87
C VAL A 128 -17.24 15.42 -8.61
N VAL A 129 -17.23 14.46 -9.54
CA VAL A 129 -16.01 14.04 -10.26
C VAL A 129 -15.36 15.17 -11.06
N GLY A 130 -16.13 16.17 -11.51
CA GLY A 130 -15.60 17.31 -12.26
C GLY A 130 -14.56 18.14 -11.52
N VAL A 131 -14.54 18.10 -10.17
CA VAL A 131 -13.51 18.75 -9.34
C VAL A 131 -12.14 18.11 -9.57
N VAL A 132 -12.09 16.78 -9.74
CA VAL A 132 -10.86 16.04 -10.08
C VAL A 132 -10.41 16.38 -11.49
N ASP A 133 -11.35 16.36 -12.46
CA ASP A 133 -11.05 16.66 -13.86
C ASP A 133 -10.43 18.05 -14.04
N ALA A 134 -11.07 19.08 -13.49
CA ALA A 134 -10.60 20.45 -13.59
C ALA A 134 -9.22 20.63 -12.96
N ALA A 135 -8.94 19.96 -11.83
CA ALA A 135 -7.65 20.05 -11.17
C ALA A 135 -6.53 19.38 -11.98
N VAL A 136 -6.78 18.18 -12.49
CA VAL A 136 -5.80 17.40 -13.26
C VAL A 136 -5.52 18.04 -14.61
N ALA A 137 -6.55 18.46 -15.34
CA ALA A 137 -6.41 19.06 -16.67
C ALA A 137 -5.49 20.28 -16.67
N ARG A 138 -5.47 21.09 -15.61
CA ARG A 138 -4.61 22.28 -15.49
C ARG A 138 -3.12 21.97 -15.39
N MET A 139 -2.73 20.74 -15.07
CA MET A 139 -1.33 20.42 -14.74
C MET A 139 -0.78 19.16 -15.41
N ILE A 140 -1.63 18.28 -15.94
CA ILE A 140 -1.21 16.97 -16.46
C ILE A 140 -0.19 17.05 -17.61
N ALA A 141 -0.14 18.17 -18.34
CA ALA A 141 0.82 18.39 -19.43
C ALA A 141 2.19 18.91 -18.96
N THR A 142 2.26 19.57 -17.80
CA THR A 142 3.45 20.33 -17.36
C THR A 142 4.13 19.74 -16.13
N GLU A 143 3.38 19.00 -15.31
CA GLU A 143 3.87 18.46 -14.05
C GLU A 143 4.31 17.00 -14.18
N ALA A 144 5.22 16.58 -13.28
CA ALA A 144 5.66 15.19 -13.22
C ALA A 144 4.49 14.24 -12.87
N PRO A 145 4.44 13.03 -13.46
CA PRO A 145 3.35 12.07 -13.23
C PRO A 145 3.01 11.81 -11.75
N GLY A 146 4.03 11.67 -10.89
CA GLY A 146 3.81 11.44 -9.46
C GLY A 146 3.03 12.58 -8.79
N ARG A 147 3.38 13.83 -9.10
CA ARG A 147 2.71 15.03 -8.56
C ARG A 147 1.26 15.13 -9.04
N VAL A 148 1.01 14.85 -10.32
CA VAL A 148 -0.36 14.82 -10.87
C VAL A 148 -1.21 13.80 -10.14
N LEU A 149 -0.68 12.59 -9.91
CA LEU A 149 -1.40 11.53 -9.20
C LEU A 149 -1.65 11.88 -7.73
N THR A 150 -0.70 12.49 -7.03
CA THR A 150 -0.90 12.98 -5.65
C THR A 150 -2.00 14.04 -5.59
N VAL A 151 -2.02 14.99 -6.53
CA VAL A 151 -3.08 16.02 -6.58
C VAL A 151 -4.44 15.38 -6.90
N ALA A 152 -4.48 14.43 -7.83
CA ALA A 152 -5.70 13.69 -8.14
C ALA A 152 -6.22 12.92 -6.92
N GLU A 153 -5.36 12.27 -6.16
CA GLU A 153 -5.72 11.58 -4.91
C GLU A 153 -6.31 12.54 -3.89
N GLY A 154 -5.65 13.66 -3.64
CA GLY A 154 -6.17 14.70 -2.75
C GLY A 154 -7.54 15.22 -3.18
N LYS A 155 -7.75 15.43 -4.49
CA LYS A 155 -9.03 15.88 -5.03
C LYS A 155 -10.13 14.81 -4.98
N VAL A 156 -9.76 13.54 -5.09
CA VAL A 156 -10.70 12.43 -4.88
C VAL A 156 -11.16 12.38 -3.42
N ILE A 157 -10.23 12.57 -2.47
CA ILE A 157 -10.56 12.63 -1.03
C ILE A 157 -11.43 13.85 -0.72
N GLU A 158 -11.10 15.02 -1.27
CA GLU A 158 -11.89 16.25 -1.11
C GLU A 158 -13.32 16.11 -1.67
N ALA A 159 -13.49 15.36 -2.76
CA ALA A 159 -14.78 15.13 -3.40
C ALA A 159 -15.68 14.16 -2.63
N ASP A 160 -15.11 13.23 -1.84
CA ASP A 160 -15.87 12.32 -0.97
C ASP A 160 -15.12 12.01 0.35
N PRO A 161 -15.13 12.96 1.31
CA PRO A 161 -14.46 12.76 2.59
C PRO A 161 -15.08 11.63 3.41
N ALA A 162 -16.40 11.47 3.34
CA ALA A 162 -17.13 10.49 4.12
C ALA A 162 -16.80 9.05 3.69
N LEU A 163 -16.73 8.77 2.38
CA LEU A 163 -16.29 7.46 1.89
C LEU A 163 -14.82 7.20 2.21
N HIS A 164 -13.97 8.24 2.18
CA HIS A 164 -12.58 8.10 2.60
C HIS A 164 -12.49 7.71 4.09
N GLU A 165 -13.21 8.39 4.97
CA GLU A 165 -13.29 8.04 6.39
C GLU A 165 -13.80 6.62 6.62
N GLN A 166 -14.85 6.21 5.91
CA GLN A 166 -15.37 4.84 5.99
C GLN A 166 -14.35 3.78 5.55
N ARG A 167 -13.62 4.01 4.45
CA ARG A 167 -12.56 3.10 3.98
C ARG A 167 -11.40 3.03 4.96
N VAL A 168 -11.00 4.17 5.54
CA VAL A 168 -9.97 4.21 6.59
C VAL A 168 -10.42 3.40 7.79
N GLU A 169 -11.68 3.55 8.21
CA GLU A 169 -12.23 2.81 9.34
C GLU A 169 -12.36 1.30 9.03
N GLU A 170 -12.76 0.93 7.82
CA GLU A 170 -12.79 -0.46 7.37
C GLU A 170 -11.38 -1.09 7.36
N GLU A 171 -10.38 -0.39 6.83
CA GLU A 171 -9.00 -0.88 6.83
C GLU A 171 -8.42 -0.94 8.26
N LYS A 172 -8.76 0.02 9.13
CA LYS A 172 -8.46 -0.08 10.57
C LYS A 172 -9.14 -1.30 11.19
N ARG A 173 -10.35 -1.67 10.80
CA ARG A 173 -11.00 -2.89 11.29
C ARG A 173 -10.36 -4.17 10.76
N ARG A 174 -9.54 -4.08 9.71
CA ARG A 174 -8.71 -5.20 9.22
C ARG A 174 -7.39 -5.35 9.97
N ARG A 175 -7.15 -4.60 11.06
CA ARG A 175 -6.04 -4.90 11.98
C ARG A 175 -6.25 -6.28 12.61
N TYR A 176 -5.20 -7.09 12.64
CA TYR A 176 -5.25 -8.43 13.24
C TYR A 176 -3.86 -8.87 13.69
N VAL A 177 -3.83 -9.86 14.57
CA VAL A 177 -2.63 -10.64 14.89
C VAL A 177 -3.04 -12.11 14.77
N ALA A 178 -2.33 -12.87 13.92
CA ALA A 178 -2.66 -14.26 13.64
C ALA A 178 -1.40 -15.12 13.58
N LEU A 179 -1.54 -16.41 13.92
CA LEU A 179 -0.50 -17.40 13.79
C LEU A 179 -0.81 -18.34 12.63
N GLY A 180 0.18 -18.61 11.78
CA GLY A 180 0.14 -19.63 10.76
C GLY A 180 0.07 -21.04 11.35
N ARG A 181 -0.02 -22.05 10.47
CA ARG A 181 0.12 -23.46 10.85
C ARG A 181 1.55 -23.73 11.32
N SER A 182 1.71 -24.68 12.24
CA SER A 182 3.04 -25.21 12.56
C SER A 182 3.56 -26.01 11.39
N ASP A 183 4.84 -25.82 11.07
CA ASP A 183 5.54 -26.68 10.11
C ASP A 183 6.13 -27.93 10.79
N GLU A 184 6.78 -28.79 9.99
CA GLU A 184 7.41 -30.02 10.45
C GLU A 184 8.61 -29.80 11.39
N PHE A 185 9.15 -28.58 11.44
CA PHE A 185 10.26 -28.18 12.28
C PHE A 185 9.79 -27.49 13.59
N GLY A 186 8.48 -27.40 13.81
CA GLY A 186 7.90 -26.77 14.99
C GLY A 186 7.88 -25.24 14.96
N LEU A 187 8.15 -24.63 13.81
CA LEU A 187 8.11 -23.18 13.63
C LEU A 187 6.70 -22.73 13.21
N ARG A 188 6.35 -21.50 13.57
CA ARG A 188 5.09 -20.84 13.18
C ARG A 188 5.34 -19.41 12.76
N THR A 189 4.70 -19.00 11.67
CA THR A 189 4.70 -17.59 11.26
C THR A 189 3.71 -16.79 12.12
N LEU A 190 4.18 -15.70 12.73
CA LEU A 190 3.32 -14.66 13.30
C LEU A 190 3.12 -13.56 12.26
N ILE A 191 1.87 -13.20 11.97
CA ILE A 191 1.53 -12.13 11.03
C ILE A 191 0.66 -11.11 11.79
N ALA A 192 1.07 -9.85 11.74
CA ALA A 192 0.35 -8.76 12.38
C ALA A 192 0.12 -7.60 11.41
N ARG A 193 -1.09 -7.02 11.46
CA ARG A 193 -1.43 -5.73 10.88
C ARG A 193 -1.84 -4.81 12.02
N LEU A 194 -0.97 -3.86 12.35
CA LEU A 194 -1.10 -2.94 13.47
C LEU A 194 -1.29 -1.50 12.98
N ASP A 195 -1.56 -0.58 13.90
CA ASP A 195 -1.41 0.85 13.60
C ASP A 195 0.07 1.16 13.30
N ALA A 196 0.31 2.12 12.39
CA ALA A 196 1.67 2.42 11.92
C ALA A 196 2.62 2.81 13.07
N GLY A 197 2.12 3.57 14.04
CA GLY A 197 2.89 3.94 15.24
C GLY A 197 3.27 2.71 16.07
N ASP A 198 2.32 1.82 16.33
CA ASP A 198 2.56 0.59 17.10
C ASP A 198 3.53 -0.34 16.37
N ALA A 199 3.41 -0.49 15.05
CA ALA A 199 4.31 -1.28 14.24
C ALA A 199 5.76 -0.74 14.29
N ALA A 200 5.92 0.58 14.20
CA ALA A 200 7.22 1.24 14.32
C ALA A 200 7.84 1.01 15.71
N TRP A 201 7.03 1.10 16.77
CA TRP A 201 7.47 0.82 18.14
C TRP A 201 7.87 -0.63 18.35
N VAL A 202 7.06 -1.59 17.91
CA VAL A 202 7.40 -3.02 17.97
C VAL A 202 8.72 -3.28 17.26
N GLN A 203 8.91 -2.74 16.05
CA GLN A 203 10.15 -2.88 15.31
C GLN A 203 11.34 -2.28 16.08
N ALA A 204 11.20 -1.06 16.60
CA ALA A 204 12.26 -0.40 17.36
C ALA A 204 12.64 -1.21 18.62
N THR A 205 11.66 -1.73 19.35
CA THR A 205 11.93 -2.57 20.54
C THR A 205 12.63 -3.87 20.15
N VAL A 206 12.20 -4.56 19.09
CA VAL A 206 12.88 -5.77 18.61
C VAL A 206 14.32 -5.48 18.21
N THR A 207 14.56 -4.38 17.48
CA THR A 207 15.91 -3.96 17.11
C THR A 207 16.77 -3.71 18.35
N ARG A 208 16.26 -2.94 19.33
CA ARG A 208 16.99 -2.64 20.56
C ARG A 208 17.33 -3.91 21.35
N VAL A 209 16.38 -4.83 21.50
CA VAL A 209 16.61 -6.10 22.20
C VAL A 209 17.61 -6.95 21.43
N ALA A 210 17.51 -7.02 20.11
CA ALA A 210 18.44 -7.76 19.27
C ALA A 210 19.88 -7.27 19.47
N GLU A 211 20.11 -5.95 19.49
CA GLU A 211 21.42 -5.35 19.78
C GLU A 211 21.97 -5.79 21.14
N ILE A 212 21.12 -5.79 22.17
CA ILE A 212 21.53 -6.15 23.55
C ILE A 212 21.91 -7.63 23.65
N ILE A 213 21.15 -8.53 23.02
CA ILE A 213 21.37 -9.97 23.15
C ILE A 213 22.42 -10.52 22.17
N THR A 214 22.73 -9.79 21.08
CA THR A 214 23.68 -10.24 20.03
C THR A 214 24.99 -10.82 20.59
N PRO A 215 25.68 -10.17 21.57
CA PRO A 215 26.92 -10.73 22.11
C PRO A 215 26.79 -12.11 22.75
N GLY A 216 25.60 -12.48 23.24
CA GLY A 216 25.31 -13.80 23.81
C GLY A 216 24.96 -14.87 22.77
N HIS A 217 24.89 -14.53 21.49
CA HIS A 217 24.51 -15.42 20.39
C HIS A 217 25.53 -15.34 19.23
N PRO A 218 26.81 -15.69 19.47
CA PRO A 218 27.90 -15.49 18.48
C PRO A 218 27.73 -16.30 17.19
N ASP A 219 27.07 -17.45 17.26
CA ASP A 219 26.86 -18.36 16.13
C ASP A 219 25.53 -18.11 15.39
N ALA A 220 24.71 -17.16 15.87
CA ALA A 220 23.39 -16.88 15.29
C ALA A 220 23.47 -15.78 14.21
N THR A 221 22.67 -15.95 13.16
CA THR A 221 22.44 -14.94 12.14
C THR A 221 21.62 -13.76 12.69
N ALA A 222 21.69 -12.61 12.01
CA ALA A 222 20.91 -11.43 12.40
C ALA A 222 19.40 -11.69 12.42
N ASP A 223 18.89 -12.57 11.55
CA ASP A 223 17.48 -12.96 11.53
C ASP A 223 17.10 -13.85 12.71
N GLU A 224 17.95 -14.81 13.08
CA GLU A 224 17.75 -15.65 14.27
C GLU A 224 17.73 -14.80 15.55
N VAL A 225 18.67 -13.87 15.69
CA VAL A 225 18.71 -12.93 16.82
C VAL A 225 17.45 -12.05 16.86
N ARG A 226 16.99 -11.53 15.71
CA ARG A 226 15.73 -10.77 15.64
C ARG A 226 14.52 -11.61 16.04
N ALA A 227 14.46 -12.88 15.64
CA ALA A 227 13.39 -13.79 16.02
C ALA A 227 13.40 -14.06 17.55
N ILE A 228 14.57 -14.27 18.15
CA ILE A 228 14.73 -14.41 19.60
C ILE A 228 14.30 -13.12 20.32
N ALA A 229 14.73 -11.96 19.82
CA ALA A 229 14.39 -10.64 20.35
C ALA A 229 12.87 -10.38 20.32
N LEU A 230 12.19 -10.74 19.23
CA LEU A 230 10.72 -10.69 19.16
C LEU A 230 10.07 -11.53 20.26
N GLY A 231 10.63 -12.70 20.60
CA GLY A 231 10.18 -13.55 21.69
C GLY A 231 10.29 -12.94 23.09
N TYR A 232 11.16 -11.93 23.30
CA TYR A 232 11.20 -11.20 24.59
C TYR A 232 9.96 -10.33 24.81
N LEU A 233 9.30 -9.84 23.75
CA LEU A 233 8.05 -9.07 23.89
C LEU A 233 6.93 -9.89 24.54
N ALA A 234 6.96 -11.22 24.40
CA ALA A 234 6.02 -12.12 25.07
C ALA A 234 6.29 -12.28 26.57
N ARG A 235 7.43 -11.77 27.08
CA ARG A 235 7.92 -11.92 28.46
C ARG A 235 8.27 -10.54 29.04
N PRO A 236 7.27 -9.67 29.32
CA PRO A 236 7.52 -8.26 29.64
C PRO A 236 8.42 -8.02 30.86
N ALA A 237 8.37 -8.90 31.86
CA ALA A 237 9.23 -8.79 33.04
C ALA A 237 10.70 -9.11 32.73
N GLU A 238 10.96 -10.14 31.93
CA GLU A 238 12.31 -10.49 31.47
C GLU A 238 12.87 -9.42 30.53
N LEU A 239 12.03 -8.91 29.63
CA LEU A 239 12.38 -7.79 28.77
C LEU A 239 12.75 -6.54 29.57
N LEU A 240 11.94 -6.16 30.57
CA LEU A 240 12.22 -5.00 31.41
C LEU A 240 13.54 -5.17 32.16
N ALA A 241 13.78 -6.34 32.77
CA ALA A 241 15.04 -6.63 33.46
C ALA A 241 16.24 -6.50 32.52
N LEU A 242 16.16 -7.09 31.32
CA LEU A 242 17.21 -7.02 30.31
C LEU A 242 17.56 -5.57 29.94
N LEU A 243 16.54 -4.71 29.73
CA LEU A 243 16.74 -3.31 29.37
C LEU A 243 17.41 -2.53 30.51
N VAL A 244 16.96 -2.73 31.75
CA VAL A 244 17.50 -2.04 32.95
C VAL A 244 18.93 -2.47 33.24
N GLU A 245 19.23 -3.77 33.18
CA GLU A 245 20.59 -4.29 33.43
C GLU A 245 21.59 -3.76 32.40
N HIS A 246 21.19 -3.71 31.13
CA HIS A 246 22.05 -3.17 30.07
C HIS A 246 22.27 -1.66 30.21
N GLU A 247 21.25 -0.89 30.60
CA GLU A 247 21.39 0.55 30.87
C GLU A 247 22.31 0.83 32.08
N ALA A 248 22.17 0.07 33.17
CA ALA A 248 23.04 0.18 34.33
C ALA A 248 24.50 -0.16 34.00
N THR A 249 24.73 -1.17 33.16
CA THR A 249 26.08 -1.55 32.70
C THR A 249 26.69 -0.47 31.80
N ALA A 250 25.90 0.12 30.89
CA ALA A 250 26.36 1.22 30.04
C ALA A 250 26.74 2.45 30.87
N SER A 251 25.91 2.84 31.85
CA SER A 251 26.17 3.99 32.72
C SER A 251 27.39 3.79 33.63
N GLN A 252 27.64 2.55 34.09
CA GLN A 252 28.86 2.22 34.85
C GLN A 252 30.13 2.31 33.99
N ALA A 253 30.08 1.85 32.74
CA ALA A 253 31.20 1.96 31.80
C ALA A 253 31.52 3.43 31.42
N GLU A 254 30.50 4.28 31.36
CA GLU A 254 30.66 5.73 31.14
C GLU A 254 31.24 6.46 32.36
N THR A 255 31.03 5.94 33.58
CA THR A 255 31.56 6.52 34.83
C THR A 255 33.02 6.13 35.09
N GLU A 256 33.51 5.02 34.51
CA GLU A 256 34.92 4.60 34.58
C GLU A 256 35.81 5.23 33.50
N ALA A 257 35.23 5.80 32.45
CA ALA A 257 35.91 6.74 31.55
C ALA A 257 35.81 8.16 32.15
N GLU A 258 36.87 8.96 32.06
CA GLU A 258 37.01 10.30 32.69
C GLU A 258 35.75 11.19 32.64
N PRO A 259 35.52 12.06 33.65
CA PRO A 259 34.26 12.76 33.82
C PRO A 259 34.04 13.78 32.70
N VAL A 260 33.07 13.52 31.83
CA VAL A 260 32.49 14.55 30.97
C VAL A 260 31.51 15.35 31.83
N THR A 261 31.89 16.59 32.17
CA THR A 261 30.99 17.56 32.78
C THR A 261 30.03 18.08 31.70
N ASP A 262 28.85 17.48 31.61
CA ASP A 262 27.69 18.11 30.97
C ASP A 262 26.56 18.20 32.01
N ASP A 263 26.47 19.38 32.62
CA ASP A 263 25.44 19.79 33.58
C ASP A 263 24.31 20.52 32.83
N GLU A 264 23.81 19.93 31.74
CA GLU A 264 22.55 20.36 31.13
C GLU A 264 21.41 19.47 31.64
N PRO A 265 20.31 20.05 32.18
CA PRO A 265 19.16 19.27 32.58
C PRO A 265 18.51 18.69 31.33
N ARG A 266 18.79 17.41 31.06
CA ARG A 266 18.10 16.63 30.03
C ARG A 266 16.62 16.59 30.41
N GLU A 267 15.81 17.40 29.72
CA GLU A 267 14.36 17.42 29.92
C GLU A 267 13.84 15.97 29.84
N PRO A 268 13.06 15.50 30.84
CA PRO A 268 12.52 14.16 30.80
C PRO A 268 11.58 14.07 29.59
N SER A 269 11.94 13.21 28.64
CA SER A 269 11.11 12.89 27.48
C SER A 269 9.71 12.49 27.96
N ARG A 270 8.76 13.43 27.84
CA ARG A 270 7.37 13.24 28.27
C ARG A 270 6.64 12.17 27.44
N ALA A 271 7.20 11.77 26.30
CA ALA A 271 6.66 10.72 25.46
C ALA A 271 7.02 9.29 25.93
N THR A 272 7.88 9.15 26.94
CA THR A 272 8.44 7.84 27.36
C THR A 272 8.42 7.60 28.88
N ALA A 273 7.89 8.52 29.68
CA ALA A 273 7.87 8.34 31.13
C ALA A 273 6.77 7.33 31.54
N PHE A 274 7.19 6.20 32.10
CA PHE A 274 6.29 5.31 32.84
C PHE A 274 5.62 6.13 33.95
N PRO A 275 4.28 6.17 34.04
CA PRO A 275 3.62 6.90 35.12
C PRO A 275 4.12 6.40 36.48
N SER A 276 4.51 7.31 37.38
CA SER A 276 5.13 6.95 38.66
C SER A 276 4.21 6.11 39.55
N ASP A 277 2.91 6.36 39.46
CA ASP A 277 1.84 5.58 40.07
C ASP A 277 1.75 4.16 39.53
N LEU A 278 2.04 3.95 38.24
CA LEU A 278 2.05 2.63 37.62
C LEU A 278 3.22 1.77 38.11
N LEU A 279 4.40 2.37 38.34
CA LEU A 279 5.55 1.66 38.93
C LEU A 279 5.26 1.20 40.36
N ASP A 280 4.64 2.06 41.17
CA ASP A 280 4.24 1.70 42.53
C ASP A 280 3.14 0.62 42.55
N GLN A 281 2.22 0.64 41.56
CA GLN A 281 1.26 -0.44 41.37
C GLN A 281 1.94 -1.75 40.96
N LEU A 282 2.88 -1.73 40.01
CA LEU A 282 3.62 -2.92 39.58
C LEU A 282 4.40 -3.55 40.74
N ARG A 283 5.02 -2.73 41.60
CA ARG A 283 5.72 -3.20 42.82
C ARG A 283 4.82 -3.94 43.81
N ARG A 284 3.54 -3.60 43.86
CA ARG A 284 2.56 -4.17 44.79
C ARG A 284 1.73 -5.29 44.18
N THR A 285 1.77 -5.46 42.86
CA THR A 285 0.98 -6.45 42.13
C THR A 285 1.71 -7.78 42.06
N ASP A 286 1.02 -8.87 42.37
CA ASP A 286 1.51 -10.22 42.10
C ASP A 286 1.57 -10.48 40.58
N LEU A 287 2.75 -10.26 40.00
CA LEU A 287 2.99 -10.39 38.55
C LEU A 287 2.78 -11.81 38.03
N THR A 288 2.75 -12.83 38.91
CA THR A 288 2.49 -14.21 38.47
C THR A 288 1.08 -14.36 37.88
N LYS A 289 0.13 -13.52 38.30
CA LYS A 289 -1.24 -13.49 37.77
C LYS A 289 -1.36 -12.92 36.36
N LEU A 290 -0.34 -12.18 35.91
CA LEU A 290 -0.28 -11.59 34.57
C LEU A 290 0.45 -12.48 33.56
N ARG A 291 0.88 -13.70 33.97
CA ARG A 291 1.56 -14.64 33.08
C ARG A 291 0.63 -15.04 31.93
N PRO A 292 1.10 -14.97 30.67
CA PRO A 292 0.32 -15.46 29.55
C PRO A 292 0.10 -16.97 29.68
N LYS A 293 -1.12 -17.42 29.40
CA LYS A 293 -1.44 -18.85 29.29
C LYS A 293 -1.23 -19.28 27.85
N THR A 294 -0.56 -20.41 27.63
CA THR A 294 -0.38 -20.98 26.30
C THR A 294 -0.73 -22.47 26.29
N VAL A 295 -1.11 -22.98 25.12
CA VAL A 295 -1.35 -24.41 24.88
C VAL A 295 -0.29 -24.88 23.89
N LEU A 296 0.56 -25.81 24.33
CA LEU A 296 1.60 -26.41 23.49
C LEU A 296 1.08 -27.73 22.92
N TYR A 297 1.00 -27.82 21.60
CA TYR A 297 0.73 -29.09 20.89
C TYR A 297 2.07 -29.72 20.52
N VAL A 298 2.40 -30.84 21.17
CA VAL A 298 3.62 -31.61 20.90
C VAL A 298 3.26 -32.76 19.96
N HIS A 299 3.80 -32.73 18.74
CA HIS A 299 3.68 -33.84 17.81
C HIS A 299 4.84 -34.81 18.05
N LEU A 300 4.53 -35.99 18.59
CA LEU A 300 5.53 -37.05 18.82
C LEU A 300 5.46 -38.05 17.67
N HIS A 301 6.61 -38.36 17.08
CA HIS A 301 6.73 -39.46 16.12
C HIS A 301 6.72 -40.80 16.87
N GLU A 302 6.08 -41.83 16.31
CA GLU A 302 5.90 -43.14 16.97
C GLU A 302 7.24 -43.79 17.37
N ALA A 303 8.29 -43.60 16.56
CA ALA A 303 9.65 -44.05 16.88
C ALA A 303 10.26 -43.40 18.15
N THR A 304 9.80 -42.19 18.52
CA THR A 304 10.26 -41.48 19.72
C THR A 304 9.56 -41.99 21.00
N LEU A 305 8.37 -42.59 20.85
CA LEU A 305 7.61 -43.16 21.97
C LEU A 305 8.08 -44.60 22.31
N LEU A 306 8.64 -45.32 21.34
CA LEU A 306 9.00 -46.73 21.48
C LEU A 306 10.47 -46.98 21.86
N GLY A 307 11.29 -45.93 22.00
CA GLY A 307 12.67 -46.03 22.48
C GLY A 307 13.56 -46.92 21.61
N ALA A 308 14.13 -46.34 20.55
CA ALA A 308 15.26 -46.95 19.85
C ALA A 308 16.55 -46.80 20.67
#